data_AF-A0A9D5WZ11-F1
#
_entry.id   AF-A0A9D5WZ11-F1
#
_cell.length_a   1.000
_cell.length_b   1.000
_cell.length_c   1.000
_cell.angle_alpha   90.00
_cell.angle_beta   90.00
_cell.angle_gamma   90.00
#
_symmetry.space_group_name_H-M   'P 1'
#
loop_
_entity.id
_entity.type
_entity.pdbx_description
1 polymer ?
#
loop_
_entity_poly.entity_id
_entity_poly.type
_entity_poly.pdbx_seq_one_letter_code
_entity_poly.pdbx_strand_id
1 'polypeptide(L)'
;HAKWDKADGYFVPRDCYNSYFYRVEDNSLTILDKFRLHGAPYIEHLTGGSALHMNLDEHLSQAQYRQLMRVAAEEGCNYFTFNIPNTVCNECGHIDKRNLKECPHCHSTNVDYLTRVIGYMKRVSNFSAARQVEAGKRYYATKEKYTV
;
A
#
# COMPACT_ATOMS: atom_id res chain seq x y z
N HIS A 1 -0.10 12.90 -17.69
CA HIS A 1 -1.05 12.74 -16.55
C HIS A 1 -2.34 12.23 -17.16
N ALA A 2 -2.93 11.13 -16.69
CA ALA A 2 -4.04 10.43 -17.37
C ALA A 2 -5.14 11.34 -17.96
N LYS A 3 -5.55 12.40 -17.24
CA LYS A 3 -6.50 13.40 -17.75
C LYS A 3 -6.03 14.15 -19.01
N TRP A 4 -4.77 14.57 -19.06
CA TRP A 4 -4.19 15.27 -20.22
C TRP A 4 -4.00 14.31 -21.38
N ASP A 5 -3.46 13.12 -21.11
CA ASP A 5 -3.25 12.11 -22.15
C ASP A 5 -4.59 11.74 -22.82
N LYS A 6 -5.68 11.66 -22.04
CA LYS A 6 -7.04 11.44 -22.56
C LYS A 6 -7.56 12.63 -23.37
N ALA A 7 -7.26 13.86 -22.96
CA ALA A 7 -7.64 15.07 -23.68
C ALA A 7 -6.92 15.18 -25.03
N ASP A 8 -5.68 14.71 -25.10
CA ASP A 8 -4.86 14.68 -26.31
C ASP A 8 -5.15 13.45 -27.20
N GLY A 9 -6.14 12.62 -26.85
CA GLY A 9 -6.59 11.49 -27.67
C GLY A 9 -5.75 10.21 -27.52
N TYR A 10 -4.83 10.15 -26.55
CA TYR A 10 -4.07 8.94 -26.29
C TYR A 10 -4.94 7.85 -25.63
N PHE A 11 -4.52 6.59 -25.80
CA PHE A 11 -5.11 5.47 -25.08
C PHE A 11 -4.79 5.56 -23.59
N VAL A 12 -5.82 5.68 -22.75
CA VAL A 12 -5.69 5.80 -21.29
C VAL A 12 -6.47 4.67 -20.59
N PRO A 13 -5.80 3.60 -20.15
CA PRO A 13 -6.47 2.45 -19.53
C PRO A 13 -6.83 2.67 -18.05
N ARG A 14 -6.39 3.77 -17.43
CA ARG A 14 -6.65 4.09 -16.01
C ARG A 14 -6.61 5.59 -15.73
N ASP A 15 -7.51 6.06 -14.86
CA ASP A 15 -7.63 7.49 -14.51
C ASP A 15 -6.53 8.00 -13.57
N CYS A 16 -5.83 7.09 -12.88
CA CYS A 16 -4.71 7.42 -12.01
C CYS A 16 -3.56 6.44 -12.29
N TYR A 17 -2.43 6.93 -12.78
CA TYR A 17 -1.24 6.11 -13.01
C TYR A 17 -0.58 5.68 -11.70
N ASN A 18 0.05 4.50 -11.74
CA ASN A 18 0.70 3.92 -10.57
C ASN A 18 2.03 4.61 -10.29
N SER A 19 2.41 4.58 -9.00
CA SER A 19 3.73 4.99 -8.53
C SER A 19 4.65 3.80 -8.24
N TYR A 20 4.25 2.59 -8.65
CA TYR A 20 5.00 1.35 -8.47
C TYR A 20 5.18 0.64 -9.81
N PHE A 21 6.08 -0.35 -9.84
CA PHE A 21 6.30 -1.24 -10.99
C PHE A 21 5.19 -2.27 -11.21
N TYR A 22 4.10 -2.18 -10.44
CA TYR A 22 2.91 -3.01 -10.55
C TYR A 22 1.65 -2.20 -10.29
N ARG A 23 0.50 -2.76 -10.65
CA ARG A 23 -0.80 -2.15 -10.34
C ARG A 23 -1.13 -2.38 -8.87
N VAL A 24 -1.52 -1.32 -8.16
CA VAL A 24 -1.79 -1.41 -6.72
C VAL A 24 -2.95 -2.34 -6.37
N GLU A 25 -3.86 -2.54 -7.32
CA GLU A 25 -5.00 -3.46 -7.26
C GLU A 25 -4.68 -4.90 -7.72
N ASP A 26 -3.46 -5.18 -8.19
CA ASP A 26 -3.09 -6.51 -8.69
C ASP A 26 -3.00 -7.52 -7.54
N ASN A 27 -3.91 -8.49 -7.57
CA ASN A 27 -4.00 -9.57 -6.60
C ASN A 27 -3.39 -10.88 -7.12
N SER A 28 -2.82 -10.91 -8.33
CA SER A 28 -2.07 -12.07 -8.83
C SER A 28 -0.68 -12.13 -8.19
N LEU A 29 -0.01 -10.98 -8.05
CA LEU A 29 1.32 -10.84 -7.45
C LEU A 29 1.38 -11.15 -5.95
N THR A 30 2.37 -11.94 -5.55
CA THR A 30 2.68 -12.23 -4.15
C THR A 30 3.48 -11.10 -3.47
N ILE A 31 3.63 -11.17 -2.15
CA ILE A 31 4.56 -10.31 -1.40
C ILE A 31 5.98 -10.43 -1.97
N LEU A 32 6.43 -11.65 -2.30
CA LEU A 32 7.78 -11.88 -2.82
C LEU A 32 7.97 -11.24 -4.21
N ASP A 33 6.96 -11.37 -5.09
CA ASP A 33 7.00 -10.74 -6.41
C ASP A 33 7.12 -9.22 -6.29
N LYS A 34 6.40 -8.61 -5.35
CA LYS A 34 6.46 -7.16 -5.11
C LYS A 34 7.82 -6.70 -4.56
N PHE A 35 8.49 -7.52 -3.74
CA PHE A 35 9.87 -7.26 -3.33
C PHE A 35 10.83 -7.34 -4.52
N ARG A 36 10.71 -8.38 -5.37
CA ARG A 36 11.52 -8.53 -6.59
C ARG A 36 11.34 -7.39 -7.58
N LEU A 37 10.10 -6.93 -7.78
CA LEU A 37 9.78 -5.79 -8.65
C LEU A 37 10.35 -4.46 -8.13
N HIS A 38 10.68 -4.37 -6.84
CA HIS A 38 11.43 -3.25 -6.26
C HIS A 38 12.88 -3.65 -5.90
N GLY A 39 13.36 -4.77 -6.43
CA GLY A 39 14.70 -5.29 -6.21
C GLY A 39 15.72 -4.70 -7.18
N ALA A 40 16.97 -5.11 -7.01
CA ALA A 40 18.13 -4.58 -7.72
C ALA A 40 17.92 -4.45 -9.25
N PRO A 41 17.37 -5.46 -9.98
CA PRO A 41 17.20 -5.36 -11.43
C PRO A 41 16.32 -4.20 -11.90
N TYR A 42 15.42 -3.70 -11.04
CA TYR A 42 14.51 -2.60 -11.37
C TYR A 42 14.99 -1.26 -10.83
N ILE A 43 15.70 -1.26 -9.70
CA ILE A 43 16.01 -0.04 -8.95
C ILE A 43 17.48 0.37 -8.95
N GLU A 44 18.41 -0.47 -9.41
CA GLU A 44 19.85 -0.19 -9.36
C GLU A 44 20.25 1.10 -10.08
N HIS A 45 19.52 1.47 -11.14
CA HIS A 45 19.73 2.70 -11.90
C HIS A 45 18.81 3.86 -11.46
N LEU A 46 17.92 3.63 -10.50
CA LEU A 46 16.99 4.62 -9.99
C LEU A 46 17.55 5.32 -8.74
N THR A 47 18.64 6.05 -8.94
CA THR A 47 19.37 6.74 -7.86
C THR A 47 18.57 7.84 -7.17
N GLY A 48 17.47 8.30 -7.77
CA GLY A 48 16.48 9.18 -7.14
C GLY A 48 15.58 8.49 -6.09
N GLY A 49 15.70 7.17 -5.94
CA GLY A 49 14.99 6.36 -4.97
C GLY A 49 13.69 5.75 -5.52
N SER A 50 13.43 4.51 -5.11
CA SER A 50 12.16 3.81 -5.37
C SER A 50 11.70 3.15 -4.07
N ALA A 51 10.46 3.42 -3.66
CA ALA A 51 9.93 2.99 -2.38
C ALA A 51 8.86 1.90 -2.54
N LEU A 52 9.04 0.79 -1.85
CA LEU A 52 8.00 -0.23 -1.72
C LEU A 52 7.15 0.03 -0.47
N HIS A 53 5.85 0.25 -0.65
CA HIS A 53 4.87 0.22 0.45
C HIS A 53 4.18 -1.14 0.41
N MET A 54 4.71 -2.10 1.15
CA MET A 54 4.20 -3.47 1.15
C MET A 54 2.89 -3.53 1.93
N ASN A 55 1.77 -3.57 1.20
CA ASN A 55 0.43 -3.60 1.78
C ASN A 55 0.13 -4.98 2.39
N LEU A 56 -0.12 -5.01 3.70
CA LEU A 56 -0.51 -6.19 4.46
C LEU A 56 -1.84 -5.89 5.17
N ASP A 57 -2.76 -6.85 5.21
CA ASP A 57 -4.07 -6.63 5.85
C ASP A 57 -3.96 -6.60 7.38
N GLU A 58 -2.98 -7.32 7.93
CA GLU A 58 -2.67 -7.36 9.35
C GLU A 58 -1.17 -7.28 9.62
N HIS A 59 -0.83 -6.96 10.87
CA HIS A 59 0.55 -7.01 11.32
C HIS A 59 1.02 -8.45 11.48
N LEU A 60 2.24 -8.72 11.02
CA LEU A 60 2.88 -10.01 11.18
C LEU A 60 3.53 -10.18 12.55
N SER A 61 3.86 -11.43 12.90
CA SER A 61 4.76 -11.72 14.02
C SER A 61 6.18 -11.24 13.73
N GLN A 62 6.98 -11.07 14.79
CA GLN A 62 8.39 -10.68 14.67
C GLN A 62 9.20 -11.63 13.77
N ALA A 63 8.95 -12.94 13.88
CA ALA A 63 9.64 -13.96 13.07
C ALA A 63 9.30 -13.83 11.58
N GLN A 64 8.03 -13.58 11.26
CA GLN A 64 7.57 -13.37 9.88
C GLN A 64 8.17 -12.08 9.28
N TYR A 65 8.17 -10.96 10.02
CA TYR A 65 8.83 -9.75 9.55
C TYR A 65 10.33 -9.96 9.30
N ARG A 66 11.02 -10.74 10.16
CA ARG A 66 12.42 -11.08 9.96
C ARG A 66 12.66 -11.81 8.64
N GLN A 67 11.76 -12.71 8.24
CA GLN A 67 11.88 -13.39 6.95
C GLN A 67 11.68 -12.41 5.77
N LEU A 68 10.69 -11.52 5.85
CA LEU A 68 10.50 -10.52 4.78
C LEU A 68 11.68 -9.53 4.69
N MET A 69 12.32 -9.19 5.80
CA MET A 69 13.54 -8.37 5.77
C MET A 69 14.73 -9.12 5.13
N ARG A 70 14.82 -10.45 5.27
CA ARG A 70 15.80 -11.26 4.54
C ARG A 70 15.53 -11.25 3.04
N VAL A 71 14.28 -11.46 2.65
CA VAL A 71 13.85 -11.36 1.23
C VAL A 71 14.22 -9.99 0.66
N ALA A 72 13.95 -8.91 1.39
CA ALA A 72 14.30 -7.56 0.92
C ALA A 72 15.81 -7.40 0.69
N ALA A 73 16.63 -7.95 1.58
CA ALA A 73 18.09 -7.93 1.44
C ALA A 73 18.58 -8.78 0.26
N GLU A 74 18.00 -9.97 0.06
CA GLU A 74 18.34 -10.88 -1.04
C GLU A 74 17.93 -10.33 -2.40
N GLU A 75 16.72 -9.76 -2.52
CA GLU A 75 16.23 -9.14 -3.75
C GLU A 75 16.87 -7.78 -4.03
N GLY A 76 17.58 -7.18 -3.07
CA GLY A 76 18.16 -5.83 -3.19
C GLY A 76 17.14 -4.69 -3.11
N CYS A 77 15.98 -4.93 -2.49
CA CYS A 77 14.97 -3.92 -2.23
C CYS A 77 15.38 -3.04 -1.03
N ASN A 78 16.13 -1.98 -1.32
CA ASN A 78 16.80 -1.15 -0.31
C ASN A 78 15.89 -0.14 0.42
N TYR A 79 14.73 0.18 -0.12
CA TYR A 79 13.80 1.14 0.50
C TYR A 79 12.35 0.61 0.50
N PHE A 80 11.89 0.18 1.67
CA PHE A 80 10.56 -0.36 1.84
C PHE A 80 9.94 -0.04 3.21
N THR A 81 8.62 -0.17 3.28
CA THR A 81 7.83 -0.10 4.52
C THR A 81 6.73 -1.15 4.47
N PHE A 82 6.27 -1.62 5.63
CA PHE A 82 5.04 -2.39 5.74
C PHE A 82 3.87 -1.41 5.96
N ASN A 83 2.83 -1.53 5.14
CA ASN A 83 1.69 -0.63 5.12
C ASN A 83 0.42 -1.41 5.50
N ILE A 84 0.08 -1.36 6.79
CA ILE A 84 -1.18 -1.83 7.34
C ILE A 84 -2.05 -0.59 7.57
N PRO A 85 -3.34 -0.57 7.18
CA PRO A 85 -4.22 0.55 7.49
C PRO A 85 -4.44 0.66 9.00
N ASN A 86 -4.09 1.80 9.59
CA ASN A 86 -4.43 2.08 10.98
C ASN A 86 -5.78 2.78 11.04
N THR A 87 -6.70 2.28 11.87
CA THR A 87 -8.02 2.89 12.07
C THR A 87 -7.90 4.12 12.96
N VAL A 88 -8.52 5.23 12.57
CA VAL A 88 -8.71 6.40 13.42
C VAL A 88 -10.21 6.68 13.54
N CYS A 89 -10.71 6.75 14.77
CA CYS A 89 -12.10 7.10 15.03
C CYS A 89 -12.29 8.61 14.92
N ASN A 90 -13.30 9.05 14.17
CA ASN A 90 -13.63 10.48 14.03
C ASN A 90 -14.44 11.03 15.21
N GLU A 91 -15.08 10.16 16.00
CA GLU A 91 -15.88 10.58 17.17
C GLU A 91 -15.03 10.75 18.43
N CYS A 92 -14.25 9.74 18.81
CA CYS A 92 -13.47 9.76 20.05
C CYS A 92 -11.95 9.95 19.85
N GLY A 93 -11.47 10.01 18.61
CA GLY A 93 -10.05 10.18 18.29
C GLY A 93 -9.16 8.96 18.53
N HIS A 94 -9.72 7.83 18.98
CA HIS A 94 -8.95 6.60 19.23
C HIS A 94 -8.27 6.10 17.94
N ILE A 95 -7.00 5.71 18.04
CA ILE A 95 -6.21 5.14 16.95
C ILE A 95 -5.89 3.68 17.28
N ASP A 96 -6.27 2.78 16.38
CA ASP A 96 -5.93 1.36 16.43
C ASP A 96 -5.01 1.00 15.26
N LYS A 97 -4.04 0.11 15.48
CA LYS A 97 -3.07 -0.32 14.45
C LYS A 97 -3.61 -1.40 13.51
N ARG A 98 -4.88 -1.77 13.66
CA ARG A 98 -5.59 -2.73 12.80
C ARG A 98 -6.55 -2.00 11.86
N ASN A 99 -6.93 -2.68 10.78
CA ASN A 99 -7.91 -2.23 9.79
C ASN A 99 -9.35 -2.56 10.24
N LEU A 100 -9.83 -1.90 11.29
CA LEU A 100 -11.15 -2.12 11.90
C LEU A 100 -12.24 -1.34 11.16
N LYS A 101 -13.47 -1.85 11.19
CA LYS A 101 -14.67 -1.18 10.65
C LYS A 101 -15.47 -0.43 11.72
N GLU A 102 -15.07 -0.60 12.98
CA GLU A 102 -15.72 -0.04 14.14
C GLU A 102 -14.66 0.32 15.18
N CYS A 103 -14.84 1.43 15.89
CA CYS A 103 -13.95 1.84 16.94
C CYS A 103 -14.08 0.91 18.16
N PRO A 104 -12.99 0.28 18.65
CA PRO A 104 -13.06 -0.62 19.80
C PRO A 104 -13.29 0.09 21.14
N HIS A 105 -13.21 1.43 21.16
CA HIS A 105 -13.38 2.23 22.37
C HIS A 105 -14.80 2.81 22.51
N CYS A 106 -15.40 3.30 21.42
CA CYS A 106 -16.72 3.96 21.46
C CYS A 106 -17.77 3.30 20.55
N HIS A 107 -17.42 2.23 19.85
CA HIS A 107 -18.30 1.50 18.92
C HIS A 107 -18.83 2.32 17.74
N SER A 108 -18.29 3.51 17.50
CA SER A 108 -18.63 4.30 16.31
C SER A 108 -18.09 3.63 15.06
N THR A 109 -18.91 3.60 14.01
CA THR A 109 -18.54 3.20 12.65
C THR A 109 -18.02 4.38 11.82
N ASN A 110 -18.04 5.61 12.35
CA ASN A 110 -17.42 6.77 11.74
C ASN A 110 -15.89 6.72 11.96
N VAL A 111 -15.25 5.88 11.16
CA VAL A 111 -13.79 5.68 11.17
C VAL A 111 -13.17 6.09 9.84
N ASP A 112 -11.91 6.52 9.90
CA ASP A 112 -11.05 6.78 8.76
C ASP A 112 -9.77 5.95 8.91
N TYR A 113 -8.91 5.94 7.89
CA TYR A 113 -7.72 5.12 7.85
C TYR A 113 -6.47 5.95 7.60
N LEU A 114 -5.43 5.72 8.38
CA LEU A 114 -4.08 6.24 8.13
C LEU A 114 -3.33 5.21 7.30
N THR A 115 -2.92 5.59 6.09
CA THR A 115 -2.16 4.70 5.19
C THR A 115 -1.19 5.49 4.31
N ARG A 116 -0.22 4.78 3.72
CA ARG A 116 0.75 5.33 2.76
C ARG A 116 0.30 5.03 1.33
N VAL A 117 -0.33 6.00 0.67
CA VAL A 117 -0.66 5.90 -0.76
C VAL A 117 0.57 6.26 -1.62
N ILE A 118 1.19 7.41 -1.35
CA ILE A 118 2.28 7.97 -2.17
C ILE A 118 3.57 8.26 -1.38
N GLY A 119 3.84 7.49 -0.32
CA GLY A 119 5.10 7.62 0.46
C GLY A 119 4.91 7.91 1.94
N TYR A 120 4.01 8.82 2.25
CA TYR A 120 3.81 9.32 3.62
C TYR A 120 2.44 8.92 4.18
N MET A 121 2.40 8.76 5.50
CA MET A 121 1.19 8.35 6.21
C MET A 121 0.26 9.55 6.35
N LYS A 122 -0.99 9.38 5.92
CA LYS A 122 -2.03 10.41 6.01
C LYS A 122 -3.39 9.72 6.06
N ARG A 123 -4.38 10.43 6.59
CA ARG A 123 -5.79 10.02 6.53
C ARG A 123 -6.22 9.85 5.07
N VAL A 124 -6.93 8.76 4.75
CA VAL A 124 -7.42 8.51 3.40
C VAL A 124 -8.25 9.71 2.93
N SER A 125 -9.19 10.17 3.78
CA SER A 125 -10.05 11.34 3.51
C SER A 125 -9.30 12.62 3.12
N ASN A 126 -8.05 12.78 3.56
CA ASN A 126 -7.27 13.98 3.29
C ASN A 126 -6.46 13.90 1.99
N PHE A 127 -6.36 12.75 1.33
CA PHE A 127 -5.71 12.65 0.01
C PHE A 127 -6.57 13.31 -1.08
N SER A 128 -6.00 13.57 -2.26
CA SER A 128 -6.78 14.03 -3.41
C SER A 128 -7.84 12.99 -3.80
N ALA A 129 -8.96 13.41 -4.40
CA ALA A 129 -10.05 12.51 -4.77
C ALA A 129 -9.56 11.30 -5.60
N ALA A 130 -8.66 11.50 -6.55
CA ALA A 130 -8.07 10.41 -7.34
C ALA A 130 -7.29 9.40 -6.48
N ARG A 131 -6.55 9.88 -5.46
CA ARG A 131 -5.79 9.03 -4.53
C ARG A 131 -6.68 8.35 -3.49
N GLN A 132 -7.82 8.94 -3.13
CA GLN A 132 -8.84 8.26 -2.32
C GLN A 132 -9.44 7.07 -3.07
N VAL A 133 -9.79 7.27 -4.34
CA VAL A 133 -10.29 6.19 -5.22
C VAL A 133 -9.23 5.12 -5.42
N GLU A 134 -7.96 5.50 -5.63
CA GLU A 134 -6.86 4.54 -5.70
C GLU A 134 -6.70 3.75 -4.41
N ALA A 135 -6.72 4.42 -3.24
CA ALA A 135 -6.62 3.77 -1.94
C ALA A 135 -7.69 2.69 -1.75
N GLY A 136 -8.93 2.95 -2.18
CA GLY A 136 -10.03 1.98 -2.14
C GLY A 136 -9.87 0.76 -3.06
N LYS A 137 -8.96 0.81 -4.04
CA LYS A 137 -8.68 -0.30 -4.96
C LYS A 137 -7.47 -1.14 -4.55
N ARG A 138 -6.70 -0.69 -3.56
CA ARG A 138 -5.42 -1.32 -3.20
C ARG A 138 -5.64 -2.73 -2.67
N TYR A 139 -4.83 -3.66 -3.17
CA TYR A 139 -4.76 -4.99 -2.61
C TYR A 139 -3.85 -5.01 -1.38
N TYR A 140 -4.39 -5.50 -0.26
CA TYR A 140 -3.68 -5.81 0.97
C TYR A 140 -3.52 -7.32 1.07
N ALA A 141 -2.28 -7.78 1.27
CA ALA A 141 -2.00 -9.21 1.33
C ALA A 141 -2.66 -9.82 2.58
N THR A 142 -3.53 -10.80 2.36
CA THR A 142 -4.26 -11.51 3.42
C THR A 142 -3.66 -12.90 3.66
N LYS A 143 -3.97 -13.49 4.80
CA LYS A 143 -3.45 -14.81 5.19
C LYS A 143 -3.94 -15.93 4.26
N GLU A 144 -5.16 -15.81 3.75
CA GLU A 144 -5.80 -16.79 2.85
C GLU A 144 -5.00 -17.00 1.57
N LYS A 145 -4.30 -15.96 1.10
CA LYS A 145 -3.45 -16.05 -0.11
C LYS A 145 -2.23 -16.96 0.09
N TYR A 146 -1.80 -17.18 1.32
CA TYR A 146 -0.55 -17.89 1.66
C TYR A 146 -0.79 -19.15 2.50
N THR A 147 -2.04 -19.56 2.65
CA THR A 147 -2.36 -20.83 3.29
C THR A 147 -2.20 -21.93 2.24
N VAL A 148 -1.34 -22.90 2.54
CA VAL A 148 -1.09 -24.10 1.73
C VAL A 148 -2.09 -25.18 2.13
#